data_AF-A0A0P4W4Y8-F1
#
_entry.id   AF-A0A0P4W4Y8-F1
#
_cell.length_a   1.000
_cell.length_b   1.000
_cell.length_c   1.000
_cell.angle_alpha   90.00
_cell.angle_beta   90.00
_cell.angle_gamma   90.00
#
_symmetry.space_group_name_H-M   'P 1'
#
loop_
_entity.id
_entity.type
_entity.pdbx_description
1 polymer ?
#
loop_
_entity_poly.entity_id
_entity_poly.type
_entity_poly.pdbx_seq_one_letter_code
_entity_poly.pdbx_strand_id
1 'polypeptide(L)'
;MAVQKSFAVTAILCVCLQSATTTPPVLERLDEAWVKEALDVVLAEASLSHCSLIFIMDKTSSYFYEALRIRVSARKTGGDVVFDVADDRSIGVNLTMTQVVAQARKMQLMSWCTLVVVFSDNSTFLSVFAEIADKGRLMVWETKLLVITRLPLSNLQDLLQNCWTFSMMNTMFLELNTSSGENHCRIYGHMPYGPNGSHVAQLASLNSGHVLVNLGDRTLFPEKYNNFHGMKVNLTWIPLTPYWMVMKRPGPNGTEVTTFSGREYCIMENIALILNFSLNPLPYTGWDPVMKRLRTREAFLWPVTLPILPHMLELYDFSFFLERSTLAFTMAKPSNKPTWESLYRPLQIDVWGLVVASVVIVYIVLLMMNKSGKDKGPGAWLVMKQVLGTLLDEAIPGELPQRSTTRVVLTAWLIFSFVVGTVYRSNLTASLTIPKYPPRIETLSGLVDANTKQVDRAFFIYLLIFFVPCGTQFSWI
;
A
#
# COMPACT_ATOMS: atom_id res chain seq x y z
N MET A 1 0.08 -5.17 11.70
CA MET A 1 -0.87 -6.14 12.23
C MET A 1 -0.57 -7.46 11.54
N ALA A 2 0.33 -8.24 12.13
CA ALA A 2 0.71 -9.56 11.66
C ALA A 2 -0.44 -10.50 12.02
N VAL A 3 -1.29 -10.83 11.05
CA VAL A 3 -2.23 -11.92 11.21
C VAL A 3 -1.46 -13.19 10.91
N GLN A 4 -1.11 -13.88 11.99
CA GLN A 4 -0.63 -15.24 12.03
C GLN A 4 -1.66 -16.15 11.34
N LYS A 5 -1.55 -16.32 10.01
CA LYS A 5 -2.32 -17.30 9.25
C LYS A 5 -1.69 -18.68 9.46
N SER A 6 -1.88 -19.23 10.64
CA SER A 6 -1.81 -20.68 10.85
C SER A 6 -3.22 -21.23 10.70
N PHE A 7 -3.56 -21.69 9.50
CA PHE A 7 -4.74 -22.51 9.28
C PHE A 7 -4.38 -23.58 8.24
N ALA A 8 -4.13 -24.79 8.75
CA ALA A 8 -4.21 -26.00 7.95
C ALA A 8 -5.68 -26.21 7.59
N VAL A 9 -6.08 -25.76 6.40
CA VAL A 9 -7.39 -26.08 5.83
C VAL A 9 -7.20 -27.32 4.95
N THR A 10 -7.58 -28.48 5.48
CA THR A 10 -7.74 -29.69 4.69
C THR A 10 -9.07 -29.61 3.96
N ALA A 11 -9.04 -29.30 2.65
CA ALA A 11 -10.21 -29.37 1.79
C ALA A 11 -9.86 -30.10 0.50
N ILE A 12 -10.14 -31.41 0.45
CA ILE A 12 -10.21 -32.14 -0.82
C ILE A 12 -11.58 -31.79 -1.42
N LEU A 13 -11.65 -30.72 -2.21
CA LEU A 13 -12.88 -30.39 -2.94
C LEU A 13 -12.84 -31.10 -4.30
N CYS A 14 -13.40 -32.32 -4.33
CA CYS A 14 -13.59 -33.07 -5.57
C CYS A 14 -14.94 -32.69 -6.17
N VAL A 15 -14.96 -31.83 -7.20
CA VAL A 15 -16.18 -31.56 -7.99
C VAL A 15 -16.14 -32.46 -9.21
N CYS A 16 -16.60 -33.70 -9.06
CA CYS A 16 -16.97 -34.55 -10.20
C CYS A 16 -18.38 -34.16 -10.67
N LEU A 17 -18.51 -33.59 -11.87
CA LEU A 17 -19.76 -33.66 -12.61
C LEU A 17 -19.80 -35.04 -13.30
N GLN A 18 -20.52 -35.97 -12.68
CA GLN A 18 -20.68 -37.35 -13.17
C GLN A 18 -21.35 -37.41 -14.54
N SER A 19 -20.76 -38.18 -15.45
CA SER A 19 -21.47 -38.96 -16.47
C SER A 19 -20.75 -40.30 -16.63
N ALA A 20 -21.53 -41.36 -16.80
CA ALA A 20 -21.24 -42.74 -16.46
C ALA A 20 -20.27 -43.49 -17.40
N THR A 21 -19.58 -44.47 -16.78
CA THR A 21 -19.14 -45.78 -17.30
C THR A 21 -18.36 -45.85 -18.62
N THR A 22 -17.09 -46.25 -18.54
CA THR A 22 -16.55 -47.45 -19.20
C THR A 22 -15.19 -47.80 -18.58
N THR A 23 -15.00 -49.08 -18.25
CA THR A 23 -13.74 -49.69 -17.78
C THR A 23 -12.56 -49.39 -18.71
N PRO A 24 -11.35 -49.03 -18.22
CA PRO A 24 -10.19 -48.88 -19.10
C PRO A 24 -9.60 -50.27 -19.45
N PRO A 25 -9.11 -50.46 -20.70
CA PRO A 25 -8.48 -51.70 -21.11
C PRO A 25 -7.05 -51.81 -20.54
N VAL A 26 -6.60 -53.06 -20.45
CA VAL A 26 -5.25 -53.48 -20.03
C VAL A 26 -4.26 -53.31 -21.20
N LEU A 27 -3.34 -52.33 -21.13
CA LEU A 27 -2.02 -52.14 -21.83
C LEU A 27 -1.67 -50.63 -21.69
N GLU A 28 -0.50 -50.10 -21.31
CA GLU A 28 0.91 -50.45 -21.48
C GLU A 28 1.77 -50.00 -20.26
N ARG A 29 2.76 -50.80 -19.86
CA ARG A 29 3.66 -50.56 -18.70
C ARG A 29 4.74 -49.47 -18.90
N LEU A 30 4.85 -48.88 -20.09
CA LEU A 30 5.95 -47.96 -20.44
C LEU A 30 5.66 -46.49 -20.09
N ASP A 31 4.38 -46.07 -20.10
CA ASP A 31 3.97 -44.69 -19.80
C ASP A 31 4.03 -44.35 -18.30
N GLU A 32 3.91 -45.33 -17.39
CA GLU A 32 3.90 -45.10 -15.93
C GLU A 32 5.22 -44.56 -15.38
N ALA A 33 6.36 -44.87 -16.00
CA ALA A 33 7.68 -44.45 -15.53
C ALA A 33 7.91 -42.93 -15.69
N TRP A 34 7.38 -42.34 -16.77
CA TRP A 34 7.55 -40.92 -17.13
C TRP A 34 6.63 -40.02 -16.33
N VAL A 35 5.38 -40.46 -16.15
CA VAL A 35 4.44 -39.79 -15.25
C VAL A 35 5.03 -39.73 -13.85
N LYS A 36 5.66 -40.83 -13.41
CA LYS A 36 6.35 -40.91 -12.12
C LYS A 36 7.50 -39.93 -12.02
N GLU A 37 8.37 -39.84 -13.02
CA GLU A 37 9.55 -38.96 -13.00
C GLU A 37 9.16 -37.47 -13.09
N ALA A 38 8.21 -37.12 -13.95
CA ALA A 38 7.64 -35.78 -14.03
C ALA A 38 6.95 -35.37 -12.71
N LEU A 39 6.20 -36.29 -12.10
CA LEU A 39 5.54 -36.08 -10.82
C LEU A 39 6.56 -35.99 -9.66
N ASP A 40 7.66 -36.74 -9.71
CA ASP A 40 8.75 -36.63 -8.73
C ASP A 40 9.41 -35.24 -8.80
N VAL A 41 9.61 -34.67 -10.00
CA VAL A 41 10.08 -33.29 -10.18
C VAL A 41 9.07 -32.28 -9.60
N VAL A 42 7.78 -32.44 -9.90
CA VAL A 42 6.71 -31.58 -9.35
C VAL A 42 6.68 -31.64 -7.82
N LEU A 43 6.73 -32.84 -7.25
CA LEU A 43 6.65 -33.07 -5.81
C LEU A 43 7.90 -32.59 -5.09
N ALA A 44 9.08 -32.76 -5.69
CA ALA A 44 10.32 -32.22 -5.16
C ALA A 44 10.26 -30.69 -5.08
N GLU A 45 9.87 -30.01 -6.16
CA GLU A 45 9.74 -28.55 -6.19
C GLU A 45 8.69 -28.05 -5.17
N ALA A 46 7.52 -28.69 -5.12
CA ALA A 46 6.46 -28.34 -4.18
C ALA A 46 6.88 -28.55 -2.72
N SER A 47 7.70 -29.57 -2.45
CA SER A 47 8.23 -29.85 -1.11
C SER A 47 9.27 -28.82 -0.67
N LEU A 48 10.14 -28.38 -1.58
CA LEU A 48 11.17 -27.37 -1.32
C LEU A 48 10.57 -25.99 -1.04
N SER A 49 9.43 -25.67 -1.68
CA SER A 49 8.83 -24.34 -1.64
C SER A 49 7.58 -24.22 -0.76
N HIS A 50 7.17 -25.29 -0.07
CA HIS A 50 5.98 -25.33 0.79
C HIS A 50 4.68 -24.83 0.11
N CYS A 51 4.56 -25.05 -1.21
CA CYS A 51 3.44 -24.57 -1.99
C CYS A 51 2.24 -25.53 -1.95
N SER A 52 1.02 -24.96 -1.99
CA SER A 52 -0.21 -25.71 -2.26
C SER A 52 -0.23 -26.16 -3.72
N LEU A 53 -0.61 -27.41 -3.98
CA LEU A 53 -0.63 -27.99 -5.33
C LEU A 53 -2.03 -27.93 -5.93
N ILE A 54 -2.11 -27.42 -7.15
CA ILE A 54 -3.34 -27.42 -7.95
C ILE A 54 -3.06 -28.14 -9.25
N PHE A 55 -3.76 -29.23 -9.51
CA PHE A 55 -3.67 -29.97 -10.76
C PHE A 55 -4.86 -29.65 -11.65
N ILE A 56 -4.61 -29.34 -12.92
CA ILE A 56 -5.64 -29.09 -13.94
C ILE A 56 -5.32 -29.99 -15.13
N MET A 57 -6.27 -30.82 -15.54
CA MET A 57 -6.05 -31.79 -16.60
C MET A 57 -7.18 -31.77 -17.62
N ASP A 58 -6.85 -32.13 -18.85
CA ASP A 58 -7.81 -32.41 -19.91
C ASP A 58 -8.19 -33.91 -19.94
N LYS A 59 -9.33 -34.25 -20.53
CA LYS A 59 -9.78 -35.66 -20.65
C LYS A 59 -8.81 -36.57 -21.39
N THR A 60 -7.96 -36.03 -22.28
CA THR A 60 -6.98 -36.84 -23.02
C THR A 60 -5.88 -37.41 -22.12
N SER A 61 -5.76 -36.85 -20.91
CA SER A 61 -4.79 -37.23 -19.87
C SER A 61 -5.34 -38.22 -18.83
N SER A 62 -6.41 -38.98 -19.13
CA SER A 62 -7.07 -39.89 -18.16
C SER A 62 -6.12 -40.91 -17.48
N TYR A 63 -5.03 -41.31 -18.13
CA TYR A 63 -4.02 -42.21 -17.54
C TYR A 63 -3.17 -41.53 -16.44
N PHE A 64 -2.92 -40.22 -16.59
CA PHE A 64 -2.19 -39.43 -15.58
C PHE A 64 -3.01 -39.27 -14.30
N TYR A 65 -4.34 -39.17 -14.42
CA TYR A 65 -5.24 -38.98 -13.29
C TYR A 65 -5.06 -40.06 -12.21
N GLU A 66 -5.06 -41.34 -12.57
CA GLU A 66 -4.98 -42.40 -11.57
C GLU A 66 -3.58 -42.56 -10.94
N ALA A 67 -2.52 -42.38 -11.73
CA ALA A 67 -1.16 -42.35 -11.19
C ALA A 67 -0.96 -41.19 -10.21
N LEU A 68 -1.54 -40.03 -10.51
CA LEU A 68 -1.47 -38.82 -9.70
C LEU A 68 -2.31 -38.92 -8.44
N ARG A 69 -3.53 -39.49 -8.53
CA ARG A 69 -4.43 -39.73 -7.39
C ARG A 69 -3.77 -40.60 -6.32
N ILE A 70 -3.13 -41.70 -6.72
CA ILE A 70 -2.45 -42.62 -5.79
C ILE A 70 -1.32 -41.89 -5.03
N ARG A 71 -0.53 -41.07 -5.72
CA ARG A 71 0.63 -40.36 -5.15
C ARG A 71 0.27 -39.16 -4.28
N VAL A 72 -0.69 -38.36 -4.72
CA VAL A 72 -1.19 -37.21 -3.95
C VAL A 72 -1.87 -37.71 -2.66
N SER A 73 -2.61 -38.83 -2.72
CA SER A 73 -3.22 -39.44 -1.52
C SER A 73 -2.19 -39.99 -0.52
N ALA A 74 -0.98 -40.31 -0.96
CA ALA A 74 0.12 -40.77 -0.10
C ALA A 74 0.83 -39.62 0.64
N ARG A 75 0.59 -38.36 0.24
CA ARG A 75 1.18 -37.17 0.88
C ARG A 75 0.36 -36.78 2.11
N LYS A 76 0.97 -36.79 3.30
CA LYS A 76 0.32 -36.40 4.58
C LYS A 76 0.24 -34.89 4.82
N THR A 77 0.78 -34.05 3.93
CA THR A 77 0.80 -32.59 4.06
C THR A 77 -0.37 -32.01 3.27
N GLY A 78 -1.35 -31.44 3.96
CA GLY A 78 -2.61 -30.97 3.37
C GLY A 78 -2.46 -29.75 2.46
N GLY A 79 -3.34 -29.69 1.44
CA GLY A 79 -3.48 -28.55 0.51
C GLY A 79 -3.64 -28.91 -0.96
N ASP A 80 -3.60 -30.20 -1.33
CA ASP A 80 -3.54 -30.63 -2.73
C ASP A 80 -4.95 -30.81 -3.34
N VAL A 81 -5.20 -30.22 -4.52
CA VAL A 81 -6.50 -30.29 -5.21
C VAL A 81 -6.31 -30.62 -6.69
N VAL A 82 -7.13 -31.55 -7.19
CA VAL A 82 -7.13 -31.99 -8.59
C VAL A 82 -8.45 -31.59 -9.23
N PHE A 83 -8.37 -30.84 -10.32
CA PHE A 83 -9.49 -30.45 -11.18
C PHE A 83 -9.39 -31.18 -12.53
N ASP A 84 -10.48 -31.84 -12.91
CA ASP A 84 -10.63 -32.47 -14.22
C ASP A 84 -11.59 -31.62 -15.07
N VAL A 85 -11.13 -31.17 -16.24
CA VAL A 85 -11.93 -30.36 -17.16
C VAL A 85 -12.41 -31.24 -18.30
N ALA A 86 -13.70 -31.59 -18.24
CA ALA A 86 -14.37 -32.39 -19.23
C ALA A 86 -14.52 -31.66 -20.58
N ASP A 87 -13.95 -32.22 -21.64
CA ASP A 87 -14.23 -31.80 -23.02
C ASP A 87 -15.63 -32.26 -23.41
N ASP A 88 -16.59 -31.33 -23.46
CA ASP A 88 -17.91 -31.56 -24.03
C ASP A 88 -18.36 -30.26 -24.72
N ARG A 89 -17.99 -30.14 -26.00
CA ARG A 89 -18.18 -28.96 -26.87
C ARG A 89 -17.39 -27.72 -26.40
N SER A 90 -16.83 -26.97 -27.34
CA SER A 90 -15.99 -25.78 -27.07
C SER A 90 -16.61 -24.74 -26.12
N ILE A 91 -17.94 -24.61 -26.13
CA ILE A 91 -18.68 -23.72 -25.22
C ILE A 91 -18.72 -24.28 -23.78
N GLY A 92 -18.83 -25.60 -23.60
CA GLY A 92 -18.84 -26.26 -22.30
C GLY A 92 -17.48 -26.23 -21.61
N VAL A 93 -16.39 -26.33 -22.36
CA VAL A 93 -15.01 -26.24 -21.85
C VAL A 93 -14.73 -24.88 -21.24
N ASN A 94 -15.12 -23.79 -21.91
CA ASN A 94 -14.90 -22.43 -21.38
C ASN A 94 -15.63 -22.21 -20.05
N LEU A 95 -16.88 -22.66 -19.95
CA LEU A 95 -17.69 -22.50 -18.74
C LEU A 95 -17.11 -23.31 -17.58
N THR A 96 -16.74 -24.57 -17.85
CA THR A 96 -16.14 -25.49 -16.87
C THR A 96 -14.77 -24.98 -16.41
N MET A 97 -13.91 -24.54 -17.34
CA MET A 97 -12.61 -23.97 -17.05
C MET A 97 -12.71 -22.69 -16.22
N THR A 98 -13.69 -21.81 -16.53
CA THR A 98 -13.94 -20.59 -15.73
C THR A 98 -14.27 -20.93 -14.28
N GLN A 99 -15.09 -21.96 -14.05
CA GLN A 99 -15.39 -22.42 -12.69
C GLN A 99 -14.17 -23.00 -11.98
N VAL A 100 -13.37 -23.83 -12.68
CA VAL A 100 -12.14 -24.40 -12.14
C VAL A 100 -11.14 -23.31 -11.75
N VAL A 101 -10.87 -22.36 -12.64
CA VAL A 101 -9.98 -21.22 -12.38
C VAL A 101 -10.49 -20.38 -11.21
N ALA A 102 -11.80 -20.16 -11.09
CA ALA A 102 -12.38 -19.44 -9.96
C ALA A 102 -12.18 -20.18 -8.61
N GLN A 103 -12.26 -21.51 -8.59
CA GLN A 103 -11.98 -22.30 -7.38
C GLN A 103 -10.48 -22.33 -7.06
N ALA A 104 -9.64 -22.52 -8.08
CA ALA A 104 -8.19 -22.49 -7.95
C ALA A 104 -7.73 -21.13 -7.38
N ARG A 105 -8.35 -20.02 -7.81
CA ARG A 105 -8.07 -18.69 -7.26
C ARG A 105 -8.44 -18.56 -5.78
N LYS A 106 -9.56 -19.13 -5.33
CA LYS A 106 -9.92 -19.12 -3.90
C LYS A 106 -8.85 -19.81 -3.07
N MET A 107 -8.30 -20.92 -3.56
CA MET A 107 -7.21 -21.64 -2.89
C MET A 107 -5.92 -20.83 -2.89
N GLN A 108 -5.58 -20.23 -4.03
CA GLN A 108 -4.43 -19.33 -4.15
C GLN A 108 -4.49 -18.18 -3.14
N LEU A 109 -5.66 -17.57 -2.90
CA LEU A 109 -5.84 -16.50 -1.90
C LEU A 109 -5.70 -16.98 -0.43
N MET A 110 -5.80 -18.28 -0.19
CA MET A 110 -5.65 -18.89 1.14
C MET A 110 -4.23 -19.43 1.39
N SER A 111 -3.47 -19.71 0.34
CA SER A 111 -2.09 -20.22 0.40
C SER A 111 -1.06 -19.10 0.25
N TRP A 112 0.12 -19.29 0.86
CA TRP A 112 1.26 -18.36 0.66
C TRP A 112 1.99 -18.63 -0.66
N CYS A 113 2.08 -19.90 -1.08
CA CYS A 113 2.59 -20.25 -2.40
C CYS A 113 1.66 -21.26 -3.06
N THR A 114 1.48 -21.13 -4.38
CA THR A 114 0.67 -22.04 -5.19
C THR A 114 1.49 -22.53 -6.38
N LEU A 115 1.58 -23.84 -6.55
CA LEU A 115 2.11 -24.47 -7.75
C LEU A 115 0.94 -25.06 -8.53
N VAL A 116 0.63 -24.45 -9.66
CA VAL A 116 -0.37 -24.92 -10.61
C VAL A 116 0.31 -25.82 -11.62
N VAL A 117 -0.19 -27.03 -11.79
CA VAL A 117 0.33 -28.03 -12.72
C VAL A 117 -0.75 -28.35 -13.73
N VAL A 118 -0.46 -28.11 -15.01
CA VAL A 118 -1.41 -28.32 -16.10
C VAL A 118 -0.91 -29.45 -16.98
N PHE A 119 -1.73 -30.50 -17.15
CA PHE A 119 -1.44 -31.59 -18.08
C PHE A 119 -2.37 -31.45 -19.29
N SER A 120 -1.80 -31.30 -20.47
CA SER A 120 -2.55 -31.30 -21.72
C SER A 120 -1.63 -31.44 -22.92
N ASP A 121 -2.01 -32.32 -23.85
CA ASP A 121 -1.37 -32.46 -25.16
C ASP A 121 -2.10 -31.63 -26.24
N ASN A 122 -3.18 -30.95 -25.86
CA ASN A 122 -3.96 -30.09 -26.74
C ASN A 122 -3.51 -28.62 -26.62
N SER A 123 -2.98 -28.04 -27.70
CA SER A 123 -2.53 -26.64 -27.75
C SER A 123 -3.69 -25.64 -27.59
N THR A 124 -4.89 -25.99 -28.05
CA THR A 124 -6.09 -25.14 -27.93
C THR A 124 -6.59 -25.12 -26.49
N PHE A 125 -6.52 -26.25 -25.78
CA PHE A 125 -6.81 -26.28 -24.35
C PHE A 125 -5.84 -25.39 -23.56
N LEU A 126 -4.53 -25.46 -23.87
CA LEU A 126 -3.52 -24.66 -23.19
C LEU A 126 -3.69 -23.15 -23.45
N SER A 127 -4.04 -22.74 -24.67
CA SER A 127 -4.30 -21.32 -24.98
C SER A 127 -5.58 -20.82 -24.29
N VAL A 128 -6.65 -21.61 -24.29
CA VAL A 128 -7.89 -21.30 -23.56
C VAL A 128 -7.64 -21.22 -22.06
N PHE A 129 -6.88 -22.16 -21.50
CA PHE A 129 -6.45 -22.10 -20.10
C PHE A 129 -5.68 -20.82 -19.81
N ALA A 130 -4.69 -20.47 -20.65
CA ALA A 130 -3.88 -19.26 -20.45
C ALA A 130 -4.75 -17.99 -20.42
N GLU A 131 -5.72 -17.89 -21.33
CA GLU A 131 -6.64 -16.74 -21.40
C GLU A 131 -7.57 -16.67 -20.19
N ILE A 132 -8.17 -17.81 -19.80
CA ILE A 132 -9.09 -17.86 -18.66
C ILE A 132 -8.33 -17.67 -17.34
N ALA A 133 -7.12 -18.21 -17.20
CA ALA A 133 -6.27 -18.01 -16.04
C ALA A 133 -5.85 -16.53 -15.88
N ASP A 134 -5.57 -15.85 -16.99
CA ASP A 134 -5.26 -14.41 -17.02
C ASP A 134 -6.49 -13.58 -16.60
N LYS A 135 -7.63 -13.80 -17.27
CA LYS A 135 -8.91 -13.12 -16.94
C LYS A 135 -9.37 -13.42 -15.51
N GLY A 136 -9.18 -14.65 -15.08
CA GLY A 136 -9.53 -15.14 -13.75
C GLY A 136 -8.57 -14.68 -12.67
N ARG A 137 -7.40 -14.11 -13.03
CA ARG A 137 -6.31 -13.72 -12.13
C ARG A 137 -5.89 -14.86 -11.19
N LEU A 138 -5.75 -16.07 -11.76
CA LEU A 138 -5.20 -17.21 -11.04
C LEU A 138 -3.68 -17.05 -10.83
N MET A 139 -3.02 -16.46 -11.81
CA MET A 139 -1.58 -16.26 -11.82
C MET A 139 -1.23 -14.93 -11.17
N VAL A 140 -0.67 -14.99 -9.96
CA VAL A 140 0.04 -13.87 -9.33
C VAL A 140 1.54 -14.16 -9.31
N TRP A 141 2.36 -13.19 -8.89
CA TRP A 141 3.83 -13.31 -8.92
C TRP A 141 4.38 -14.50 -8.11
N GLU A 142 3.73 -14.89 -7.00
CA GLU A 142 4.10 -16.07 -6.18
C GLU A 142 3.65 -17.40 -6.80
N THR A 143 2.78 -17.36 -7.82
CA THR A 143 2.22 -18.57 -8.44
C THR A 143 3.22 -19.12 -9.44
N LYS A 144 3.62 -20.37 -9.22
CA LYS A 144 4.43 -21.15 -10.15
C LYS A 144 3.50 -21.96 -11.05
N LEU A 145 3.74 -21.95 -12.35
CA LEU A 145 2.99 -22.75 -13.32
C LEU A 145 3.92 -23.74 -14.01
N LEU A 146 3.57 -25.01 -13.94
CA LEU A 146 4.26 -26.07 -14.67
C LEU A 146 3.28 -26.72 -15.65
N VAL A 147 3.58 -26.63 -16.93
CA VAL A 147 2.79 -27.27 -17.99
C VAL A 147 3.51 -28.54 -18.42
N ILE A 148 2.83 -29.68 -18.40
CA ILE A 148 3.39 -30.98 -18.81
C ILE A 148 2.67 -31.40 -20.08
N THR A 149 3.45 -31.66 -21.13
CA THR A 149 2.89 -31.85 -22.47
C THR A 149 3.83 -32.64 -23.39
N ARG A 150 3.25 -33.32 -24.38
CA ARG A 150 3.93 -34.03 -25.47
C ARG A 150 3.91 -33.24 -26.80
N LEU A 151 3.51 -31.96 -26.74
CA LEU A 151 3.50 -31.09 -27.92
C LEU A 151 4.91 -30.88 -28.48
N PRO A 152 5.06 -30.81 -29.82
CA PRO A 152 6.36 -30.57 -30.44
C PRO A 152 6.85 -29.14 -30.14
N LEU A 153 8.18 -28.99 -30.05
CA LEU A 153 8.86 -27.72 -29.76
C LEU A 153 8.34 -26.51 -30.56
N SER A 154 7.98 -26.66 -31.83
CA SER A 154 7.43 -25.57 -32.65
C SER A 154 6.14 -24.98 -32.06
N ASN A 155 5.24 -25.86 -31.60
CA ASN A 155 3.96 -25.45 -31.02
C ASN A 155 4.17 -24.88 -29.62
N LEU A 156 5.15 -25.41 -28.87
CA LEU A 156 5.53 -24.90 -27.56
C LEU A 156 6.09 -23.49 -27.65
N GLN A 157 6.96 -23.21 -28.62
CA GLN A 157 7.52 -21.88 -28.84
C GLN A 157 6.42 -20.86 -29.16
N ASP A 158 5.45 -21.24 -29.99
CA ASP A 158 4.32 -20.38 -30.33
C ASP A 158 3.47 -20.05 -29.09
N LEU A 159 3.13 -21.06 -28.27
CA LEU A 159 2.40 -20.86 -27.01
C LEU A 159 3.18 -19.98 -26.01
N LEU A 160 4.47 -20.27 -25.82
CA LEU A 160 5.35 -19.57 -24.89
C LEU A 160 5.58 -18.10 -25.27
N GLN A 161 5.51 -17.75 -26.56
CA GLN A 161 5.69 -16.38 -27.04
C GLN A 161 4.37 -15.60 -27.10
N ASN A 162 3.29 -16.23 -27.58
CA ASN A 162 2.03 -15.52 -27.86
C ASN A 162 1.09 -15.43 -26.65
N CYS A 163 1.18 -16.35 -25.70
CA CYS A 163 0.31 -16.33 -24.52
C CYS A 163 0.99 -15.59 -23.36
N TRP A 164 0.42 -14.45 -22.93
CA TRP A 164 0.96 -13.64 -21.84
C TRP A 164 1.26 -14.45 -20.56
N THR A 165 0.34 -15.33 -20.18
CA THR A 165 0.48 -16.20 -19.01
C THR A 165 1.73 -17.07 -19.08
N PHE A 166 2.12 -17.50 -20.27
CA PHE A 166 3.29 -18.35 -20.46
C PHE A 166 4.57 -17.54 -20.67
N SER A 167 4.46 -16.38 -21.31
CA SER A 167 5.60 -15.54 -21.65
C SER A 167 6.12 -14.71 -20.47
N MET A 168 5.21 -14.17 -19.65
CA MET A 168 5.54 -13.22 -18.57
C MET A 168 5.51 -13.86 -17.18
N MET A 169 4.59 -14.78 -16.90
CA MET A 169 4.51 -15.35 -15.54
C MET A 169 5.61 -16.38 -15.27
N ASN A 170 5.71 -16.83 -14.01
CA ASN A 170 6.61 -17.90 -13.57
C ASN A 170 6.14 -19.27 -14.10
N THR A 171 6.26 -19.44 -15.41
CA THR A 171 5.80 -20.60 -16.17
C THR A 171 6.96 -21.39 -16.76
N MET A 172 6.90 -22.71 -16.61
CA MET A 172 7.79 -23.70 -17.21
C MET A 172 7.00 -24.77 -17.96
N PHE A 173 7.56 -25.26 -19.06
CA PHE A 173 7.01 -26.33 -19.88
C PHE A 173 7.92 -27.55 -19.79
N LEU A 174 7.35 -28.69 -19.44
CA LEU A 174 7.99 -30.00 -19.46
C LEU A 174 7.55 -30.71 -20.73
N GLU A 175 8.44 -30.76 -21.73
CA GLU A 175 8.25 -31.54 -22.95
C GLU A 175 8.63 -33.00 -22.70
N LEU A 176 7.70 -33.91 -22.95
CA LEU A 176 7.92 -35.35 -22.91
C LEU A 176 8.06 -35.85 -24.36
N ASN A 177 9.27 -36.28 -24.74
CA ASN A 177 9.55 -36.77 -26.10
C ASN A 177 10.09 -38.20 -26.10
N THR A 178 9.48 -39.05 -26.92
CA THR A 178 9.84 -40.46 -27.13
C THR A 178 10.25 -40.67 -28.59
N SER A 179 11.40 -40.13 -28.99
CA SER A 179 11.94 -40.33 -30.34
C SER A 179 13.05 -41.38 -30.33
N SER A 180 12.95 -42.40 -31.18
CA SER A 180 14.01 -43.41 -31.44
C SER A 180 14.48 -44.29 -30.27
N GLY A 181 13.61 -44.59 -29.30
CA GLY A 181 13.91 -45.55 -28.22
C GLY A 181 14.81 -44.99 -27.09
N GLU A 182 15.36 -43.79 -27.27
CA GLU A 182 15.94 -42.98 -26.21
C GLU A 182 14.90 -41.95 -25.78
N ASN A 183 14.57 -41.96 -24.49
CA ASN A 183 13.52 -41.11 -23.95
C ASN A 183 14.15 -39.87 -23.31
N HIS A 184 13.68 -38.70 -23.74
CA HIS A 184 14.22 -37.41 -23.32
C HIS A 184 13.10 -36.52 -22.79
N CYS A 185 13.31 -35.98 -21.60
CA CYS A 185 12.44 -34.97 -21.01
C CYS A 185 13.18 -33.63 -20.99
N ARG A 186 12.54 -32.55 -21.45
CA ARG A 186 13.19 -31.22 -21.56
C ARG A 186 12.33 -30.16 -20.91
N ILE A 187 12.98 -29.22 -20.23
CA ILE A 187 12.31 -28.11 -19.55
C ILE A 187 12.57 -26.83 -20.34
N TYR A 188 11.50 -26.17 -20.76
CA TYR A 188 11.53 -24.91 -21.49
C TYR A 188 10.88 -23.80 -20.66
N GLY A 189 11.44 -22.61 -20.75
CA GLY A 189 10.87 -21.40 -20.17
C GLY A 189 11.01 -20.22 -21.13
N HIS A 190 10.03 -19.33 -21.15
CA HIS A 190 10.16 -18.07 -21.87
C HIS A 190 10.87 -17.03 -21.01
N MET A 191 11.92 -16.43 -21.57
CA MET A 191 12.66 -15.30 -21.00
C MET A 191 12.23 -14.03 -21.74
N PRO A 192 11.39 -13.17 -21.13
CA PRO A 192 10.88 -11.97 -21.81
C PRO A 192 11.98 -10.93 -22.05
N TYR A 193 13.03 -10.92 -21.22
CA TYR A 193 14.15 -10.01 -21.32
C TYR A 193 15.46 -10.81 -21.32
N GLY A 194 16.35 -10.45 -22.22
CA GLY A 194 17.67 -11.06 -22.36
C GLY A 194 18.59 -10.14 -23.17
N PRO A 195 19.91 -10.42 -23.19
CA PRO A 195 20.88 -9.59 -23.92
C PRO A 195 20.58 -9.51 -25.42
N ASN A 196 19.97 -10.55 -25.98
CA ASN A 196 19.57 -10.65 -27.39
C ASN A 196 18.05 -10.50 -27.59
N GLY A 197 17.33 -10.01 -26.57
CA GLY A 197 15.87 -9.90 -26.57
C GLY A 197 15.15 -11.12 -26.02
N SER A 198 13.83 -11.16 -26.22
CA SER A 198 12.94 -12.23 -25.75
C SER A 198 13.26 -13.55 -26.46
N HIS A 199 13.40 -14.63 -25.71
CA HIS A 199 13.68 -15.95 -26.29
C HIS A 199 13.15 -17.08 -25.40
N VAL A 200 12.94 -18.24 -26.02
CA VAL A 200 12.65 -19.48 -25.31
C VAL A 200 13.96 -20.15 -24.96
N ALA A 201 14.20 -20.37 -23.66
CA ALA A 201 15.39 -21.02 -23.16
C ALA A 201 15.07 -22.46 -22.75
N GLN A 202 15.92 -23.41 -23.17
CA GLN A 202 15.93 -24.75 -22.58
C GLN A 202 16.73 -24.68 -21.27
N LEU A 203 16.06 -24.95 -20.16
CA LEU A 203 16.61 -24.80 -18.81
C LEU A 203 17.21 -26.09 -18.27
N ALA A 204 16.63 -27.24 -18.63
CA ALA A 204 17.11 -28.55 -18.20
C ALA A 204 16.76 -29.62 -19.23
N SER A 205 17.49 -30.74 -19.19
CA SER A 205 17.19 -31.95 -19.94
C SER A 205 17.46 -33.18 -19.07
N LEU A 206 16.57 -34.16 -19.16
CA LEU A 206 16.59 -35.39 -18.40
C LEU A 206 16.60 -36.57 -19.38
N ASN A 207 17.56 -37.48 -19.19
CA ASN A 207 17.70 -38.70 -19.98
C ASN A 207 17.47 -39.90 -19.06
N SER A 208 16.77 -40.92 -19.55
CA SER A 208 16.43 -42.14 -18.80
C SER A 208 17.66 -42.73 -18.06
N GLY A 209 17.59 -42.78 -16.73
CA GLY A 209 18.58 -43.42 -15.86
C GLY A 209 19.40 -42.49 -14.96
N HIS A 210 19.35 -41.17 -15.17
CA HIS A 210 20.04 -40.20 -14.30
C HIS A 210 19.14 -39.04 -13.92
N VAL A 211 18.83 -38.97 -12.61
CA VAL A 211 18.23 -37.83 -11.92
C VAL A 211 18.95 -36.54 -12.31
N LEU A 212 18.19 -35.57 -12.84
CA LEU A 212 18.55 -34.14 -12.97
C LEU A 212 20.01 -33.89 -13.38
N VAL A 213 20.41 -34.38 -14.56
CA VAL A 213 21.68 -33.96 -15.14
C VAL A 213 21.55 -32.49 -15.54
N ASN A 214 22.24 -31.62 -14.80
CA ASN A 214 22.35 -30.17 -15.02
C ASN A 214 21.15 -29.29 -14.63
N LEU A 215 20.78 -29.25 -13.34
CA LEU A 215 20.35 -27.97 -12.76
C LEU A 215 21.52 -27.15 -12.20
N GLY A 216 22.64 -27.75 -11.78
CA GLY A 216 23.69 -27.01 -11.08
C GLY A 216 23.10 -26.22 -9.89
N ASP A 217 23.59 -25.00 -9.64
CA ASP A 217 23.02 -24.04 -8.66
C ASP A 217 21.69 -23.38 -9.13
N ARG A 218 21.08 -23.81 -10.26
CA ARG A 218 19.90 -23.15 -10.83
C ARG A 218 18.60 -23.75 -10.29
N THR A 219 17.66 -22.87 -9.95
CA THR A 219 16.29 -23.23 -9.56
C THR A 219 15.45 -23.60 -10.79
N LEU A 220 14.46 -24.50 -10.62
CA LEU A 220 13.52 -24.87 -11.69
C LEU A 220 12.75 -23.64 -12.22
N PHE A 221 12.49 -22.67 -11.34
CA PHE A 221 11.93 -21.37 -11.66
C PHE A 221 13.00 -20.29 -11.49
N PRO A 222 13.76 -19.95 -12.56
CA PRO A 222 14.70 -18.83 -12.52
C PRO A 222 13.99 -17.48 -12.45
N GLU A 223 14.66 -16.51 -11.82
CA GLU A 223 14.17 -15.13 -11.72
C GLU A 223 14.27 -14.41 -13.08
N LYS A 224 13.11 -14.06 -13.66
CA LYS A 224 13.01 -13.54 -15.04
C LYS A 224 13.25 -12.03 -15.17
N TYR A 225 13.27 -11.29 -14.06
CA TYR A 225 13.20 -9.82 -14.08
C TYR A 225 14.30 -9.13 -13.27
N ASN A 226 15.40 -9.83 -13.00
CA ASN A 226 16.58 -9.22 -12.36
C ASN A 226 17.26 -8.17 -13.24
N ASN A 227 17.06 -8.21 -14.55
CA ASN A 227 17.65 -7.28 -15.51
C ASN A 227 16.77 -7.18 -16.76
N PHE A 228 16.46 -5.96 -17.18
CA PHE A 228 15.63 -5.67 -18.35
C PHE A 228 16.46 -5.36 -19.61
N HIS A 229 17.79 -5.44 -19.52
CA HIS A 229 18.73 -5.32 -20.63
C HIS A 229 18.56 -4.03 -21.47
N GLY A 230 18.24 -2.92 -20.82
CA GLY A 230 18.10 -1.59 -21.43
C GLY A 230 16.75 -1.34 -22.12
N MET A 231 15.77 -2.23 -21.96
CA MET A 231 14.47 -2.11 -22.62
C MET A 231 13.73 -0.82 -22.25
N LYS A 232 12.96 -0.28 -23.22
CA LYS A 232 12.06 0.86 -22.96
C LYS A 232 10.75 0.34 -22.36
N VAL A 233 10.46 0.73 -21.12
CA VAL A 233 9.24 0.33 -20.42
C VAL A 233 8.23 1.47 -20.46
N ASN A 234 7.07 1.20 -21.05
CA ASN A 234 5.96 2.15 -21.07
C ASN A 234 5.37 2.29 -19.67
N LEU A 235 5.25 3.52 -19.21
CA LEU A 235 4.57 3.85 -17.97
C LEU A 235 3.50 4.90 -18.22
N THR A 236 2.46 4.84 -17.39
CA THR A 236 1.44 5.89 -17.32
C THR A 236 1.59 6.66 -16.01
N TRP A 237 1.12 7.90 -15.97
CA TRP A 237 1.37 8.81 -14.85
C TRP A 237 0.27 9.88 -14.80
N ILE A 238 0.16 10.54 -13.65
CA ILE A 238 -0.76 11.67 -13.42
C ILE A 238 0.05 12.85 -12.89
N PRO A 239 -0.14 14.07 -13.43
CA PRO A 239 0.51 15.26 -12.88
C PRO A 239 -0.04 15.54 -11.48
N LEU A 240 0.80 15.38 -10.46
CA LEU A 240 0.42 15.60 -9.06
C LEU A 240 1.62 16.15 -8.29
N THR A 241 1.62 17.43 -7.93
CA THR A 241 2.70 18.04 -7.15
C THR A 241 2.63 17.60 -5.67
N PRO A 242 3.76 17.26 -5.02
CA PRO A 242 5.14 17.19 -5.50
C PRO A 242 5.59 15.79 -6.00
N TYR A 243 4.64 14.88 -6.26
CA TYR A 243 4.88 13.46 -6.59
C TYR A 243 5.37 13.25 -8.02
N TRP A 244 4.68 13.84 -9.00
CA TRP A 244 5.02 13.77 -10.42
C TRP A 244 4.81 15.13 -11.06
N MET A 245 5.91 15.84 -11.27
CA MET A 245 5.95 17.19 -11.80
C MET A 245 6.47 17.17 -13.23
N VAL A 246 5.87 17.99 -14.08
CA VAL A 246 6.23 18.13 -15.48
C VAL A 246 6.76 19.53 -15.69
N MET A 247 7.98 19.62 -16.21
CA MET A 247 8.59 20.88 -16.58
C MET A 247 8.89 20.85 -18.07
N LYS A 248 8.51 21.92 -18.77
CA LYS A 248 8.89 22.12 -20.17
C LYS A 248 10.08 23.05 -20.19
N ARG A 249 11.20 22.60 -20.76
CA ARG A 249 12.39 23.44 -20.94
C ARG A 249 12.65 23.63 -22.44
N PRO A 250 13.14 24.79 -22.87
CA PRO A 250 13.60 24.97 -24.24
C PRO A 250 14.82 24.07 -24.45
N GLY A 251 14.72 23.15 -25.41
CA GLY A 251 15.80 22.26 -25.81
C GLY A 251 16.86 22.98 -26.65
N PRO A 252 17.99 22.30 -26.94
CA PRO A 252 19.13 22.89 -27.66
C PRO A 252 18.77 23.46 -29.05
N ASN A 253 17.69 22.96 -29.66
CA ASN A 253 17.26 23.33 -31.01
C ASN A 253 15.95 24.15 -31.03
N GLY A 254 15.53 24.73 -29.89
CA GLY A 254 14.23 25.40 -29.76
C GLY A 254 13.03 24.47 -29.64
N THR A 255 13.25 23.15 -29.59
CA THR A 255 12.22 22.14 -29.31
C THR A 255 11.92 22.07 -27.81
N GLU A 256 10.64 22.09 -27.40
CA GLU A 256 10.28 21.90 -25.99
C GLU A 256 10.66 20.49 -25.52
N VAL A 257 11.62 20.38 -24.60
CA VAL A 257 11.95 19.13 -23.93
C VAL A 257 11.12 19.05 -22.65
N THR A 258 10.33 17.99 -22.54
CA THR A 258 9.57 17.70 -21.32
C THR A 258 10.46 16.92 -20.37
N THR A 259 10.77 17.50 -19.22
CA THR A 259 11.51 16.84 -18.14
C THR A 259 10.56 16.53 -17.00
N PHE A 260 10.72 15.33 -16.43
CA PHE A 260 9.94 14.88 -15.29
C PHE A 260 10.75 15.03 -14.00
N SER A 261 10.06 15.31 -12.90
CA SER A 261 10.65 15.44 -11.58
C SER A 261 9.60 15.10 -10.52
N GLY A 262 9.98 15.12 -9.24
CA GLY A 262 9.11 14.74 -8.14
C GLY A 262 9.43 13.36 -7.59
N ARG A 263 8.87 13.08 -6.42
CA ARG A 263 9.22 11.89 -5.63
C ARG A 263 9.00 10.59 -6.38
N GLU A 264 7.82 10.40 -6.97
CA GLU A 264 7.44 9.13 -7.62
C GLU A 264 8.25 8.91 -8.90
N TYR A 265 8.57 9.99 -9.62
CA TYR A 265 9.47 9.93 -10.76
C TYR A 265 10.88 9.50 -10.32
N CYS A 266 11.45 10.10 -9.28
CA CYS A 266 12.78 9.72 -8.77
C CYS A 266 12.82 8.27 -8.29
N ILE A 267 11.77 7.77 -7.62
CA ILE A 267 11.70 6.35 -7.21
C ILE A 267 11.73 5.46 -8.45
N MET A 268 10.91 5.79 -9.46
CA MET A 268 10.84 5.02 -10.70
C MET A 268 12.17 5.07 -11.48
N GLU A 269 12.86 6.20 -11.49
CA GLU A 269 14.18 6.36 -12.10
C GLU A 269 15.25 5.50 -11.40
N ASN A 270 15.24 5.43 -10.07
CA ASN A 270 16.13 4.53 -9.33
C ASN A 270 15.85 3.06 -9.62
N ILE A 271 14.58 2.68 -9.72
CA ILE A 271 14.20 1.29 -10.04
C ILE A 271 14.60 0.95 -11.48
N ALA A 272 14.46 1.89 -12.41
CA ALA A 272 14.94 1.76 -13.78
C ALA A 272 16.45 1.57 -13.87
N LEU A 273 17.22 2.28 -13.05
CA LEU A 273 18.67 2.12 -12.96
C LEU A 273 19.08 0.74 -12.40
N ILE A 274 18.43 0.30 -11.31
CA ILE A 274 18.75 -0.99 -10.66
C ILE A 274 18.41 -2.17 -11.57
N LEU A 275 17.23 -2.14 -12.19
CA LEU A 275 16.74 -3.22 -13.03
C LEU A 275 17.16 -3.04 -14.50
N ASN A 276 17.94 -2.01 -14.83
CA ASN A 276 18.47 -1.72 -16.16
C ASN A 276 17.38 -1.64 -17.24
N PHE A 277 16.42 -0.73 -17.08
CA PHE A 277 15.48 -0.32 -18.13
C PHE A 277 15.43 1.20 -18.28
N SER A 278 14.81 1.67 -19.36
CA SER A 278 14.57 3.11 -19.58
C SER A 278 13.07 3.42 -19.51
N LEU A 279 12.75 4.56 -18.90
CA LEU A 279 11.37 4.99 -18.71
C LEU A 279 10.82 5.63 -19.99
N ASN A 280 9.62 5.20 -20.40
CA ASN A 280 8.86 5.83 -21.47
C ASN A 280 7.49 6.33 -20.94
N PRO A 281 7.42 7.56 -20.40
CA PRO A 281 6.18 8.15 -19.90
C PRO A 281 5.21 8.46 -21.04
N LEU A 282 4.10 7.73 -21.10
CA LEU A 282 3.05 7.96 -22.09
C LEU A 282 2.29 9.27 -21.81
N PRO A 283 1.79 9.99 -22.82
CA PRO A 283 1.12 11.27 -22.62
C PRO A 283 -0.13 11.13 -21.75
N TYR A 284 -0.26 12.00 -20.73
CA TYR A 284 -1.44 12.04 -19.86
C TYR A 284 -2.64 12.68 -20.59
N THR A 285 -3.73 11.93 -20.70
CA THR A 285 -4.97 12.37 -21.39
C THR A 285 -6.21 12.29 -20.48
N GLY A 286 -6.03 12.08 -19.18
CA GLY A 286 -7.11 11.90 -18.19
C GLY A 286 -7.01 10.59 -17.41
N TRP A 287 -7.91 10.41 -16.45
CA TRP A 287 -7.93 9.26 -15.54
C TRP A 287 -8.33 7.94 -16.20
N ASP A 288 -9.43 7.92 -16.95
CA ASP A 288 -9.91 6.68 -17.58
C ASP A 288 -8.92 6.09 -18.59
N PRO A 289 -8.25 6.89 -19.43
CA PRO A 289 -7.19 6.39 -20.33
C PRO A 289 -5.99 5.78 -19.58
N VAL A 290 -5.58 6.37 -18.45
CA VAL A 290 -4.48 5.84 -17.61
C VAL A 290 -4.84 4.44 -17.10
N MET A 291 -6.03 4.31 -16.52
CA MET A 291 -6.55 3.04 -15.99
C MET A 291 -6.75 1.98 -17.08
N LYS A 292 -7.22 2.41 -18.26
CA LYS A 292 -7.40 1.55 -19.42
C LYS A 292 -6.08 1.01 -19.94
N ARG A 293 -5.05 1.85 -20.06
CA ARG A 293 -3.71 1.46 -20.56
C ARG A 293 -3.05 0.37 -19.75
N LEU A 294 -3.29 0.33 -18.44
CA LEU A 294 -2.80 -0.76 -17.58
C LEU A 294 -3.55 -2.06 -17.87
N ARG A 295 -4.87 -1.99 -18.03
CA ARG A 295 -5.70 -3.16 -18.35
C ARG A 295 -5.38 -3.72 -19.75
N THR A 296 -5.12 -2.84 -20.72
CA THR A 296 -4.75 -3.23 -22.09
C THR A 296 -3.25 -3.52 -22.25
N ARG A 297 -2.45 -3.38 -21.17
CA ARG A 297 -0.98 -3.57 -21.16
C ARG A 297 -0.23 -2.65 -22.12
N GLU A 298 -0.83 -1.53 -22.52
CA GLU A 298 -0.14 -0.46 -23.25
C GLU A 298 0.87 0.26 -22.35
N ALA A 299 0.53 0.38 -21.06
CA ALA A 299 1.44 0.76 -19.99
C ALA A 299 1.66 -0.44 -19.09
N PHE A 300 2.92 -0.68 -18.74
CA PHE A 300 3.28 -1.74 -17.81
C PHE A 300 3.22 -1.24 -16.37
N LEU A 301 3.66 0.00 -16.14
CA LEU A 301 3.80 0.58 -14.81
C LEU A 301 2.93 1.82 -14.65
N TRP A 302 2.44 2.04 -13.42
CA TRP A 302 1.80 3.29 -13.06
C TRP A 302 2.24 3.77 -11.69
N PRO A 303 3.33 4.55 -11.61
CA PRO A 303 3.67 5.25 -10.39
C PRO A 303 2.62 6.30 -10.02
N VAL A 304 1.70 5.92 -9.14
CA VAL A 304 0.69 6.81 -8.59
C VAL A 304 0.95 7.17 -7.15
N THR A 305 0.06 7.99 -6.67
CA THR A 305 -0.21 8.21 -5.29
C THR A 305 -1.74 7.99 -5.17
N LEU A 306 -2.23 6.79 -4.77
CA LEU A 306 -3.67 6.46 -4.68
C LEU A 306 -4.07 5.48 -3.54
N PRO A 307 -5.27 5.64 -2.94
CA PRO A 307 -5.79 4.68 -1.97
C PRO A 307 -6.15 3.38 -2.67
N ILE A 308 -5.71 2.26 -2.10
CA ILE A 308 -6.17 0.95 -2.55
C ILE A 308 -7.60 0.76 -2.05
N LEU A 309 -8.55 0.94 -2.96
CA LEU A 309 -9.94 0.63 -2.72
C LEU A 309 -10.18 -0.86 -3.02
N PRO A 310 -11.09 -1.55 -2.30
CA PRO A 310 -11.33 -2.98 -2.51
C PRO A 310 -11.62 -3.36 -3.97
N HIS A 311 -12.37 -2.54 -4.70
CA HIS A 311 -12.66 -2.79 -6.12
C HIS A 311 -11.43 -2.70 -7.03
N MET A 312 -10.38 -1.96 -6.65
CA MET A 312 -9.14 -1.89 -7.43
C MET A 312 -8.33 -3.18 -7.28
N LEU A 313 -8.40 -3.85 -6.12
CA LEU A 313 -7.79 -5.16 -5.91
C LEU A 313 -8.38 -6.24 -6.82
N GLU A 314 -9.57 -6.01 -7.39
CA GLU A 314 -10.17 -6.91 -8.39
C GLU A 314 -9.62 -6.69 -9.80
N LEU A 315 -9.07 -5.49 -10.08
CA LEU A 315 -8.64 -5.08 -11.41
C LEU A 315 -7.12 -5.02 -11.61
N TYR A 316 -6.35 -4.74 -10.55
CA TYR A 316 -4.91 -4.49 -10.63
C TYR A 316 -4.13 -5.29 -9.59
N ASP A 317 -2.87 -5.58 -9.92
CA ASP A 317 -1.88 -6.07 -8.97
C ASP A 317 -1.09 -4.90 -8.39
N PHE A 318 -0.73 -5.02 -7.11
CA PHE A 318 -0.02 -4.00 -6.36
C PHE A 318 1.26 -4.63 -5.79
N SER A 319 2.36 -3.87 -5.78
CA SER A 319 3.63 -4.33 -5.22
C SER A 319 3.64 -4.22 -3.70
N PHE A 320 4.22 -3.15 -3.16
CA PHE A 320 4.38 -2.92 -1.74
C PHE A 320 4.06 -1.48 -1.36
N PHE A 321 3.78 -1.27 -0.08
CA PHE A 321 3.44 0.04 0.44
C PHE A 321 4.70 0.88 0.67
N LEU A 322 4.91 1.91 -0.14
CA LEU A 322 5.99 2.88 0.05
C LEU A 322 5.73 3.80 1.25
N GLU A 323 4.47 4.12 1.53
CA GLU A 323 4.09 5.02 2.60
C GLU A 323 2.71 4.66 3.16
N ARG A 324 2.56 4.77 4.48
CA ARG A 324 1.28 4.64 5.15
C ARG A 324 0.70 6.03 5.37
N SER A 325 -0.46 6.29 4.78
CA SER A 325 -1.19 7.53 4.99
C SER A 325 -2.33 7.35 5.99
N THR A 326 -2.66 8.41 6.71
CA THR A 326 -3.79 8.48 7.63
C THR A 326 -4.80 9.50 7.11
N LEU A 327 -6.09 9.18 7.24
CA LEU A 327 -7.15 10.14 6.93
C LEU A 327 -7.08 11.31 7.90
N ALA A 328 -6.96 12.51 7.36
CA ALA A 328 -6.92 13.75 8.12
C ALA A 328 -7.76 14.81 7.38
N PHE A 329 -8.16 15.84 8.11
CA PHE A 329 -8.79 17.02 7.54
C PHE A 329 -7.89 18.23 7.78
N THR A 330 -7.84 19.12 6.80
CA THR A 330 -7.14 20.39 6.88
C THR A 330 -8.15 21.52 6.95
N MET A 331 -7.88 22.52 7.78
CA MET A 331 -8.72 23.70 7.93
C MET A 331 -7.92 24.94 7.59
N ALA A 332 -8.62 25.96 7.09
CA ALA A 332 -8.02 27.27 6.89
C ALA A 332 -7.41 27.77 8.21
N LYS A 333 -6.29 28.49 8.11
CA LYS A 333 -5.69 29.14 9.26
C LYS A 333 -6.72 30.13 9.84
N PRO A 334 -7.07 30.04 11.14
CA PRO A 334 -8.05 30.94 11.72
C PRO A 334 -7.53 32.39 11.65
N SER A 335 -8.45 33.33 11.42
CA SER A 335 -8.14 34.75 11.50
C SER A 335 -7.86 35.15 12.95
N ASN A 336 -6.94 36.10 13.13
CA ASN A 336 -6.65 36.64 14.45
C ASN A 336 -7.85 37.47 14.95
N LYS A 337 -8.26 37.27 16.20
CA LYS A 337 -9.26 38.11 16.87
C LYS A 337 -8.73 39.55 17.04
N PRO A 338 -9.62 40.55 17.20
CA PRO A 338 -9.22 41.95 17.36
C PRO A 338 -8.32 42.17 18.59
N THR A 339 -7.26 42.95 18.41
CA THR A 339 -6.13 43.10 19.36
C THR A 339 -6.49 43.77 20.69
N TRP A 340 -7.60 44.51 20.76
CA TRP A 340 -8.00 45.20 22.00
C TRP A 340 -8.46 44.23 23.10
N GLU A 341 -9.01 43.06 22.73
CA GLU A 341 -9.40 42.04 23.70
C GLU A 341 -8.20 41.49 24.47
N SER A 342 -6.99 41.65 23.94
CA SER A 342 -5.74 41.24 24.57
C SER A 342 -5.40 42.06 25.83
N LEU A 343 -6.03 43.21 26.05
CA LEU A 343 -5.75 44.09 27.19
C LEU A 343 -6.34 43.57 28.51
N TYR A 344 -7.55 43.01 28.51
CA TYR A 344 -8.19 42.52 29.75
C TYR A 344 -8.03 41.01 29.98
N ARG A 345 -7.69 40.24 28.94
CA ARG A 345 -7.36 38.79 29.02
C ARG A 345 -6.18 38.38 29.91
N PRO A 346 -5.16 39.21 30.22
CA PRO A 346 -4.00 38.79 31.03
C PRO A 346 -4.34 38.37 32.45
N LEU A 347 -5.51 38.79 32.95
CA LEU A 347 -6.06 38.37 34.23
C LEU A 347 -7.43 37.72 34.00
N GLN A 348 -7.72 36.68 34.75
CA GLN A 348 -9.06 36.08 34.76
C GLN A 348 -10.09 37.08 35.29
N ILE A 349 -11.34 36.92 34.88
CA ILE A 349 -12.43 37.82 35.29
C ILE A 349 -12.60 37.83 36.82
N ASP A 350 -12.36 36.69 37.47
CA ASP A 350 -12.42 36.54 38.92
C ASP A 350 -11.35 37.41 39.62
N VAL A 351 -10.13 37.45 39.05
CA VAL A 351 -9.04 38.26 39.58
C VAL A 351 -9.33 39.75 39.40
N TRP A 352 -9.90 40.16 38.26
CA TRP A 352 -10.39 41.53 38.07
C TRP A 352 -11.42 41.91 39.13
N GLY A 353 -12.38 41.02 39.41
CA GLY A 353 -13.36 41.21 40.47
C GLY A 353 -12.71 41.41 41.84
N LEU A 354 -11.71 40.58 42.18
CA LEU A 354 -10.97 40.70 43.44
C LEU A 354 -10.15 41.99 43.54
N VAL A 355 -9.55 42.45 42.44
CA VAL A 355 -8.83 43.74 42.41
C VAL A 355 -9.81 44.90 42.68
N VAL A 356 -10.97 44.92 42.02
CA VAL A 356 -12.00 45.94 42.26
C VAL A 356 -12.50 45.87 43.71
N ALA A 357 -12.75 44.67 44.25
CA ALA A 357 -13.15 44.49 45.64
C ALA A 357 -12.08 45.02 46.62
N SER A 358 -10.80 44.76 46.34
CA SER A 358 -9.70 45.25 47.18
C SER A 358 -9.61 46.79 47.19
N VAL A 359 -9.80 47.45 46.04
CA VAL A 359 -9.88 48.92 45.95
C VAL A 359 -10.99 49.48 46.82
N VAL A 360 -12.19 48.87 46.76
CA VAL A 360 -13.35 49.30 47.56
C VAL A 360 -13.09 49.09 49.04
N ILE A 361 -12.53 47.95 49.44
CA ILE A 361 -12.21 47.65 50.85
C ILE A 361 -11.20 48.66 51.40
N VAL A 362 -10.08 48.88 50.70
CA VAL A 362 -9.05 49.82 51.15
C VAL A 362 -9.58 51.25 51.20
N TYR A 363 -10.39 51.66 50.22
CA TYR A 363 -11.08 52.95 50.24
C TYR A 363 -11.96 53.13 51.48
N ILE A 364 -12.81 52.14 51.80
CA ILE A 364 -13.69 52.19 52.99
C ILE A 364 -12.86 52.24 54.28
N VAL A 365 -11.83 51.40 54.40
CA VAL A 365 -10.95 51.36 55.59
C VAL A 365 -10.27 52.72 55.78
N LEU A 366 -9.70 53.31 54.73
CA LEU A 366 -9.06 54.62 54.82
C LEU A 366 -10.06 55.74 55.15
N LEU A 367 -11.29 55.70 54.61
CA LEU A 367 -12.35 56.64 55.00
C LEU A 367 -12.72 56.54 56.49
N MET A 368 -12.85 55.32 57.01
CA MET A 368 -13.16 55.08 58.43
C MET A 368 -12.04 55.60 59.34
N MET A 369 -10.78 55.32 58.98
CA MET A 369 -9.60 55.81 59.72
C MET A 369 -9.51 57.34 59.71
N ASN A 370 -9.97 57.97 58.62
CA ASN A 370 -9.94 59.41 58.45
C ASN A 370 -11.02 60.12 59.29
N LYS A 371 -12.23 59.55 59.36
CA LYS A 371 -13.32 60.05 60.22
C LYS A 371 -13.03 59.92 61.71
N SER A 372 -12.21 58.94 62.11
CA SER A 372 -11.87 58.70 63.52
C SER A 372 -10.78 59.64 64.07
N GLY A 373 -10.25 60.57 63.26
CA GLY A 373 -9.25 61.54 63.67
C GLY A 373 -9.82 62.85 64.21
N LYS A 374 -9.15 63.46 65.19
CA LYS A 374 -9.50 64.80 65.72
C LYS A 374 -9.30 65.94 64.72
N ASP A 375 -8.46 65.75 63.70
CA ASP A 375 -8.26 66.70 62.60
C ASP A 375 -9.18 66.38 61.42
N LYS A 376 -9.66 67.42 60.72
CA LYS A 376 -10.38 67.28 59.44
C LYS A 376 -9.42 66.68 58.41
N GLY A 377 -9.40 65.36 58.31
CA GLY A 377 -8.58 64.67 57.34
C GLY A 377 -9.04 64.89 55.89
N PRO A 378 -8.28 64.37 54.91
CA PRO A 378 -8.50 64.62 53.48
C PRO A 378 -9.91 64.23 53.00
N GLY A 379 -10.48 65.02 52.07
CA GLY A 379 -11.82 64.74 51.53
C GLY A 379 -11.91 63.35 50.89
N ALA A 380 -13.13 62.77 50.87
CA ALA A 380 -13.36 61.42 50.32
C ALA A 380 -12.82 61.23 48.89
N TRP A 381 -12.91 62.28 48.07
CA TRP A 381 -12.33 62.31 46.73
C TRP A 381 -10.80 62.16 46.74
N LEU A 382 -10.10 62.79 47.68
CA LEU A 382 -8.64 62.68 47.76
C LEU A 382 -8.22 61.28 48.20
N VAL A 383 -8.98 60.63 49.09
CA VAL A 383 -8.77 59.23 49.49
C VAL A 383 -8.99 58.30 48.30
N MET A 384 -10.05 58.51 47.52
CA MET A 384 -10.29 57.74 46.29
C MET A 384 -9.15 57.93 45.28
N LYS A 385 -8.71 59.18 45.05
CA LYS A 385 -7.58 59.50 44.18
C LYS A 385 -6.29 58.84 44.68
N GLN A 386 -6.05 58.80 45.99
CA GLN A 386 -4.90 58.14 46.59
C GLN A 386 -4.93 56.63 46.33
N VAL A 387 -6.06 55.95 46.55
CA VAL A 387 -6.18 54.49 46.35
C VAL A 387 -6.03 54.13 44.87
N LEU A 388 -6.78 54.79 43.97
CA LEU A 388 -6.69 54.54 42.52
C LEU A 388 -5.35 54.96 41.93
N GLY A 389 -4.84 56.14 42.31
CA GLY A 389 -3.56 56.65 41.82
C GLY A 389 -2.42 55.73 42.18
N THR A 390 -2.32 55.31 43.45
CA THR A 390 -1.25 54.38 43.87
C THR A 390 -1.39 52.96 43.29
N LEU A 391 -2.59 52.52 42.88
CA LEU A 391 -2.77 51.29 42.08
C LEU A 391 -2.22 51.45 40.65
N LEU A 392 -2.39 52.64 40.08
CA LEU A 392 -1.91 53.02 38.75
C LEU A 392 -0.45 53.50 38.75
N ASP A 393 0.29 53.28 39.85
CA ASP A 393 1.70 53.67 40.00
C ASP A 393 1.93 55.20 40.10
N GLU A 394 0.89 55.97 40.46
CA GLU A 394 1.02 57.39 40.77
C GLU A 394 1.50 57.62 42.22
N ALA A 395 2.22 58.74 42.42
CA ALA A 395 2.67 59.17 43.74
C ALA A 395 1.49 59.50 44.66
N ILE A 396 1.66 59.28 45.98
CA ILE A 396 0.66 59.64 46.99
C ILE A 396 0.41 61.15 46.92
N PRO A 397 -0.84 61.60 46.71
CA PRO A 397 -1.14 63.02 46.64
C PRO A 397 -1.12 63.66 48.03
N GLY A 398 -0.31 64.71 48.21
CA GLY A 398 -0.28 65.53 49.43
C GLY A 398 0.72 65.09 50.50
N GLU A 399 0.40 65.37 51.78
CA GLU A 399 1.27 65.05 52.92
C GLU A 399 1.19 63.57 53.33
N LEU A 400 2.32 63.00 53.73
CA LEU A 400 2.39 61.61 54.18
C LEU A 400 1.63 61.42 55.50
N PRO A 401 0.89 60.30 55.67
CA PRO A 401 0.14 60.06 56.89
C PRO A 401 1.10 60.01 58.10
N GLN A 402 0.78 60.76 59.15
CA GLN A 402 1.58 60.82 60.38
C GLN A 402 1.31 59.62 61.31
N ARG A 403 0.10 59.04 61.26
CA ARG A 403 -0.33 57.93 62.14
C ARG A 403 0.28 56.59 61.71
N SER A 404 0.87 55.87 62.66
CA SER A 404 1.47 54.55 62.43
C SER A 404 0.49 53.54 61.84
N THR A 405 -0.76 53.49 62.30
CA THR A 405 -1.78 52.55 61.79
C THR A 405 -2.12 52.80 60.32
N THR A 406 -2.29 54.07 59.91
CA THR A 406 -2.57 54.43 58.51
C THR A 406 -1.38 54.13 57.61
N ARG A 407 -0.14 54.31 58.13
CA ARG A 407 1.08 53.91 57.41
C ARG A 407 1.09 52.42 57.13
N VAL A 408 0.79 51.56 58.10
CA VAL A 408 0.79 50.11 57.89
C VAL A 408 -0.21 49.69 56.81
N VAL A 409 -1.45 50.21 56.85
CA VAL A 409 -2.47 49.91 55.83
C VAL A 409 -2.05 50.40 54.44
N LEU A 410 -1.52 51.63 54.37
CA LEU A 410 -1.05 52.20 53.11
C LEU A 410 0.17 51.44 52.56
N THR A 411 1.12 51.03 53.39
CA THR A 411 2.27 50.22 52.99
C THR A 411 1.83 48.86 52.47
N ALA A 412 0.89 48.18 53.14
CA ALA A 412 0.33 46.92 52.67
C ALA A 412 -0.38 47.09 51.31
N TRP A 413 -1.13 48.18 51.14
CA TRP A 413 -1.75 48.55 49.87
C TRP A 413 -0.72 48.79 48.76
N LEU A 414 0.37 49.52 49.04
CA LEU A 414 1.43 49.77 48.07
C LEU A 414 2.13 48.48 47.63
N ILE A 415 2.39 47.55 48.56
CA ILE A 415 2.96 46.23 48.22
C ILE A 415 1.99 45.47 47.32
N PHE A 416 0.70 45.46 47.66
CA PHE A 416 -0.34 44.82 46.84
C PHE A 416 -0.41 45.42 45.43
N SER A 417 -0.51 46.74 45.32
CA SER A 417 -0.57 47.48 44.05
C SER A 417 0.68 47.23 43.19
N PHE A 418 1.86 47.22 43.80
CA PHE A 418 3.11 46.89 43.11
C PHE A 418 3.09 45.47 42.54
N VAL A 419 2.67 44.48 43.34
CA VAL A 419 2.58 43.08 42.89
C VAL A 419 1.57 42.93 41.75
N VAL A 420 0.35 43.45 41.90
CA VAL A 420 -0.70 43.35 40.88
C VAL A 420 -0.28 44.05 39.58
N GLY A 421 0.27 45.26 39.67
CA GLY A 421 0.76 46.02 38.52
C GLY A 421 1.88 45.27 37.78
N THR A 422 2.81 44.67 38.52
CA THR A 422 3.93 43.90 37.94
C THR A 422 3.44 42.63 37.25
N VAL A 423 2.57 41.87 37.89
CA VAL A 423 1.98 40.63 37.34
C VAL A 423 1.14 40.93 36.09
N TYR A 424 0.31 41.97 36.13
CA TYR A 424 -0.48 42.39 34.97
C TYR A 424 0.41 42.79 33.80
N ARG A 425 1.41 43.65 34.02
CA ARG A 425 2.37 44.06 32.97
C ARG A 425 3.09 42.85 32.36
N SER A 426 3.58 41.93 33.19
CA SER A 426 4.26 40.71 32.73
C SER A 426 3.35 39.80 31.89
N ASN A 427 2.13 39.52 32.36
CA ASN A 427 1.16 38.70 31.64
C ASN A 427 0.65 39.38 30.36
N LEU A 428 0.53 40.70 30.36
CA LEU A 428 0.15 41.47 29.18
C LEU A 428 1.24 41.36 28.12
N THR A 429 2.52 41.52 28.49
CA THR A 429 3.64 41.31 27.56
C THR A 429 3.60 39.91 26.96
N ALA A 430 3.38 38.86 27.77
CA ALA A 430 3.25 37.49 27.27
C ALA A 430 2.04 37.29 26.33
N SER A 431 0.92 37.96 26.61
CA SER A 431 -0.30 37.88 25.79
C SER A 431 -0.18 38.63 24.46
N LEU A 432 0.68 39.65 24.39
CA LEU A 432 0.94 40.41 23.16
C LEU A 432 2.00 39.74 22.27
N THR A 433 2.90 38.94 22.84
CA THR A 433 3.92 38.21 22.05
C THR A 433 3.39 36.92 21.44
N ILE A 434 2.42 36.24 22.09
CA ILE A 434 1.86 34.98 21.61
C ILE A 434 0.40 35.18 21.18
N PRO A 435 0.08 35.16 19.87
CA PRO A 435 -1.29 35.28 19.41
C PRO A 435 -2.12 34.07 19.84
N LYS A 436 -3.22 34.33 20.55
CA LYS A 436 -4.14 33.28 20.99
C LYS A 436 -5.16 32.98 19.90
N TYR A 437 -4.98 31.84 19.23
CA TYR A 437 -5.93 31.35 18.24
C TYR A 437 -7.22 30.82 18.89
N PRO A 438 -8.37 30.85 18.19
CA PRO A 438 -9.56 30.15 18.65
C PRO A 438 -9.30 28.64 18.77
N PRO A 439 -10.06 27.93 19.62
CA PRO A 439 -9.96 26.48 19.74
C PRO A 439 -10.17 25.85 18.37
N ARG A 440 -9.29 24.91 18.03
CA ARG A 440 -9.32 24.19 16.76
C ARG A 440 -10.18 22.94 16.92
N ILE A 441 -10.96 22.61 15.89
CA ILE A 441 -11.65 21.32 15.81
C ILE A 441 -10.59 20.24 15.53
N GLU A 442 -10.42 19.30 16.45
CA GLU A 442 -9.43 18.22 16.32
C GLU A 442 -10.07 16.86 16.03
N THR A 443 -11.38 16.74 16.20
CA THR A 443 -12.12 15.49 16.03
C THR A 443 -13.14 15.57 14.90
N LEU A 444 -13.46 14.41 14.32
CA LEU A 444 -14.53 14.31 13.33
C LEU A 444 -15.89 14.68 13.91
N SER A 445 -16.16 14.31 15.18
CA SER A 445 -17.39 14.69 15.87
C SER A 445 -17.54 16.21 15.94
N GLY A 446 -16.48 16.93 16.33
CA GLY A 446 -16.49 18.38 16.37
C GLY A 446 -16.69 19.03 15.00
N LEU A 447 -16.28 18.36 13.91
CA LEU A 447 -16.51 18.83 12.54
C LEU A 447 -17.98 18.70 12.12
N VAL A 448 -18.63 17.61 12.51
CA VAL A 448 -20.07 17.37 12.27
C VAL A 448 -20.91 18.35 13.08
N ASP A 449 -20.59 18.52 14.37
CA ASP A 449 -21.32 19.42 15.28
C ASP A 449 -21.23 20.88 14.85
N ALA A 450 -20.07 21.29 14.31
CA ALA A 450 -19.85 22.65 13.83
C ALA A 450 -20.55 22.98 12.50
N ASN A 451 -21.29 22.03 11.90
CA ASN A 451 -22.00 22.15 10.61
C ASN A 451 -21.13 22.81 9.52
N THR A 452 -19.85 22.44 9.48
CA THR A 452 -18.87 23.06 8.58
C THR A 452 -19.15 22.68 7.13
N LYS A 453 -19.18 23.66 6.23
CA LYS A 453 -19.31 23.41 4.80
C LYS A 453 -18.00 22.90 4.24
N GLN A 454 -18.07 21.80 3.48
CA GLN A 454 -16.94 21.30 2.70
C GLN A 454 -16.57 22.32 1.62
N VAL A 455 -15.36 22.89 1.71
CA VAL A 455 -14.90 23.95 0.80
C VAL A 455 -14.27 23.36 -0.47
N ASP A 456 -13.65 22.18 -0.39
CA ASP A 456 -13.04 21.54 -1.55
C ASP A 456 -12.97 20.00 -1.40
N ARG A 457 -13.03 19.27 -2.52
CA ARG A 457 -12.79 17.81 -2.59
C ARG A 457 -11.34 17.56 -3.00
N ALA A 458 -10.42 17.92 -2.13
CA ALA A 458 -9.02 17.54 -2.31
C ALA A 458 -8.78 16.13 -1.73
N PHE A 459 -9.07 15.09 -2.53
CA PHE A 459 -8.63 13.73 -2.22
C PHE A 459 -7.13 13.62 -2.51
N PHE A 460 -6.29 13.76 -1.48
CA PHE A 460 -4.86 13.47 -1.54
C PHE A 460 -4.58 12.15 -0.83
N ILE A 461 -4.29 11.07 -1.55
CA ILE A 461 -4.00 9.76 -0.93
C ILE A 461 -2.99 8.99 -1.81
N TYR A 462 -2.08 8.18 -1.23
CA TYR A 462 -0.75 7.78 -1.75
C TYR A 462 -0.59 6.29 -2.16
N LEU A 463 0.28 5.91 -3.14
CA LEU A 463 0.24 4.60 -3.87
C LEU A 463 0.88 4.45 -5.30
N LEU A 464 2.15 3.98 -5.44
CA LEU A 464 2.84 3.61 -6.69
C LEU A 464 2.45 2.19 -7.18
N ILE A 465 1.94 2.00 -8.42
CA ILE A 465 1.56 0.70 -9.00
C ILE A 465 2.69 0.12 -9.86
N PHE A 466 3.14 -1.07 -9.49
CA PHE A 466 4.12 -1.87 -10.21
C PHE A 466 3.51 -3.14 -10.80
N PHE A 467 3.78 -3.38 -12.07
CA PHE A 467 3.89 -4.72 -12.67
C PHE A 467 5.37 -4.96 -13.02
N VAL A 468 6.25 -5.13 -12.04
CA VAL A 468 7.62 -5.67 -12.23
C VAL A 468 7.98 -6.37 -10.90
N PRO A 469 8.58 -7.57 -10.90
CA PRO A 469 8.88 -8.30 -9.68
C PRO A 469 10.14 -7.74 -9.02
N CYS A 470 10.09 -7.63 -7.71
CA CYS A 470 11.26 -7.30 -6.91
C CYS A 470 11.61 -8.52 -6.05
N GLY A 471 12.49 -9.37 -6.58
CA GLY A 471 13.15 -10.43 -5.83
C GLY A 471 14.39 -9.88 -5.15
N THR A 472 14.24 -9.32 -3.95
CA THR A 472 15.37 -9.22 -3.00
C THR A 472 14.87 -9.47 -1.60
N GLN A 473 15.35 -10.57 -1.00
CA GLN A 473 15.30 -10.78 0.44
C GLN A 473 16.08 -9.65 1.11
N PHE A 474 15.40 -8.62 1.59
CA PHE A 474 15.98 -7.72 2.59
C PHE A 474 15.90 -8.41 3.96
N SER A 475 17.01 -9.02 4.34
CA SER A 475 17.32 -9.34 5.74
C SER A 475 17.32 -8.04 6.53
N TRP A 476 16.48 -7.97 7.56
CA TRP A 476 16.40 -6.87 8.51
C TRP A 476 17.76 -6.61 9.19
N ILE A 477 18.19 -5.35 9.18
CA ILE A 477 18.91 -4.70 10.29
C ILE A 477 18.09 -3.50 10.72
#